data_AF-A0A256SNW5-F1
#
_entry.id   AF-A0A256SNW5-F1
#
_cell.length_a   1.000
_cell.length_b   1.000
_cell.length_c   1.000
_cell.angle_alpha   90.00
_cell.angle_beta   90.00
_cell.angle_gamma   90.00
#
_symmetry.space_group_name_H-M   'P 1'
#
loop_
_entity.id
_entity.type
_entity.pdbx_description
1 polymer ?
#
loop_
_entity_poly.entity_id
_entity_poly.type
_entity_poly.pdbx_seq_one_letter_code
_entity_poly.pdbx_strand_id
1 'polypeptide(L)'
;MYTGEILKDTSKYNGKERPWRIKKLDNLTYAEYLEVLKFKKANRVRDCGNVLKFAKTVDGMKLYQTWFCHSRLCPLCSWRRSLKNSYELQKILDEANRKVPKAIYLFLTLTEENSQIGDLKENLRSMNSSIRRLMQYKKVSKHLIGYVRSSEITVNRENYTFHQHMHILLMMKSSYFNSDSYLTNMDWAKLWKKARKLDYEPIINIQKIRAKSRHGQSALISSAKEVSKYQVKDSDYITNNKESDLIILDELEKSLQGSRQLSFGGLLKEIRHNLLFDKKEDDLINIGNDSDSSNIVKTVMFKWNSSISDYVSWE
;
A
#
# COMPACT_ATOMS: atom_id res chain seq x y z
N MET A 1 -31.11 15.85 -9.28
CA MET A 1 -30.63 17.24 -9.51
C MET A 1 -29.61 17.58 -8.43
N TYR A 2 -28.69 18.53 -8.68
CA TYR A 2 -27.77 19.00 -7.64
C TYR A 2 -28.55 19.81 -6.60
N THR A 3 -28.42 19.46 -5.32
CA THR A 3 -29.08 20.21 -4.23
C THR A 3 -28.15 21.24 -3.58
N GLY A 4 -26.87 21.26 -3.96
CA GLY A 4 -25.91 22.32 -3.61
C GLY A 4 -25.04 22.04 -2.38
N GLU A 5 -25.33 21.01 -1.58
CA GLU A 5 -24.50 20.65 -0.43
C GLU A 5 -23.20 19.96 -0.88
N ILE A 6 -22.06 20.44 -0.38
CA ILE A 6 -20.73 19.84 -0.63
C ILE A 6 -20.51 18.65 0.31
N LEU A 7 -19.89 17.58 -0.20
CA LEU A 7 -19.51 16.42 0.60
C LEU A 7 -18.58 16.83 1.75
N LYS A 8 -18.94 16.44 2.98
CA LYS A 8 -18.07 16.49 4.16
C LYS A 8 -18.00 15.12 4.81
N ASP A 9 -16.98 14.33 4.46
CA ASP A 9 -16.73 12.99 5.02
C ASP A 9 -15.55 13.07 6.00
N THR A 10 -15.84 13.12 7.31
CA THR A 10 -14.83 13.26 8.36
C THR A 10 -14.55 11.95 9.09
N SER A 11 -13.28 11.73 9.41
CA SER A 11 -12.83 10.56 10.18
C SER A 11 -13.18 10.73 11.66
N LYS A 12 -13.93 9.78 12.21
CA LYS A 12 -14.32 9.75 13.64
C LYS A 12 -13.11 9.72 14.59
N TYR A 13 -11.98 9.18 14.16
CA TYR A 13 -10.81 8.98 15.01
C TYR A 13 -9.98 10.25 15.23
N ASN A 14 -9.95 11.17 14.26
CA ASN A 14 -9.07 12.33 14.30
C ASN A 14 -9.73 13.63 13.79
N GLY A 15 -11.02 13.60 13.48
CA GLY A 15 -11.79 14.73 12.95
C GLY A 15 -11.37 15.20 11.55
N LYS A 16 -10.34 14.61 10.94
CA LYS A 16 -9.83 15.06 9.64
C LYS A 16 -10.79 14.66 8.53
N GLU A 17 -11.03 15.59 7.63
CA GLU A 17 -11.75 15.33 6.39
C GLU A 17 -10.97 14.36 5.51
N ARG A 18 -11.68 13.40 4.92
CA ARG A 18 -11.11 12.45 3.98
C ARG A 18 -10.88 13.14 2.65
N PRO A 19 -9.72 12.94 2.01
CA PRO A 19 -9.27 13.76 0.88
C PRO A 19 -9.92 13.38 -0.46
N TRP A 20 -11.24 13.14 -0.50
CA TRP A 20 -11.97 12.75 -1.72
C TRP A 20 -11.76 13.74 -2.86
N ARG A 21 -11.91 15.04 -2.58
CA ARG A 21 -11.73 16.12 -3.55
C ARG A 21 -10.31 16.15 -4.12
N ILE A 22 -9.30 16.20 -3.25
CA ILE A 22 -7.89 16.25 -3.66
C ILE A 22 -7.53 15.01 -4.49
N LYS A 23 -7.89 13.80 -4.01
CA LYS A 23 -7.64 12.57 -4.75
C LYS A 23 -8.41 12.50 -6.07
N LYS A 24 -9.56 13.16 -6.18
CA LYS A 24 -10.30 13.27 -7.43
C LYS A 24 -9.63 14.22 -8.42
N LEU A 25 -9.11 15.36 -7.96
CA LEU A 25 -8.34 16.29 -8.79
C LEU A 25 -7.07 15.61 -9.32
N ASP A 26 -6.27 14.98 -8.45
CA ASP A 26 -5.09 14.22 -8.85
C ASP A 26 -5.45 13.09 -9.84
N ASN A 27 -6.61 12.44 -9.64
CA ASN A 27 -7.13 11.43 -10.55
C ASN A 27 -7.46 11.98 -11.94
N LEU A 28 -8.00 13.20 -12.04
CA LEU A 28 -8.29 13.84 -13.32
C LEU A 28 -7.01 14.20 -14.06
N THR A 29 -6.01 14.76 -13.35
CA THR A 29 -4.68 15.04 -13.93
C THR A 29 -4.01 13.76 -14.42
N TYR A 30 -4.03 12.70 -13.61
CA TYR A 30 -3.53 11.39 -14.03
C TYR A 30 -4.29 10.83 -15.24
N ALA A 31 -5.61 11.01 -15.33
CA ALA A 31 -6.39 10.59 -16.48
C ALA A 31 -6.00 11.35 -17.77
N GLU A 32 -5.71 12.65 -17.66
CA GLU A 32 -5.19 13.47 -18.76
C GLU A 32 -3.83 12.95 -19.23
N TYR A 33 -2.90 12.68 -18.30
CA TYR A 33 -1.59 12.15 -18.66
C TYR A 33 -1.68 10.79 -19.36
N LEU A 34 -2.56 9.91 -18.89
CA LEU A 34 -2.83 8.63 -19.55
C LEU A 34 -3.38 8.82 -20.98
N GLU A 35 -4.19 9.85 -21.22
CA GLU A 35 -4.71 10.16 -22.56
C GLU A 35 -3.59 10.63 -23.48
N VAL A 36 -2.72 11.55 -23.01
CA VAL A 36 -1.54 12.02 -23.76
C VAL A 36 -0.60 10.86 -24.08
N LEU A 37 -0.34 9.98 -23.12
CA LEU A 37 0.49 8.78 -23.26
C LEU A 37 -0.23 7.62 -24.00
N LYS A 38 -1.48 7.82 -24.43
CA LYS A 38 -2.30 6.85 -25.19
C LYS A 38 -2.56 5.52 -24.46
N PHE A 39 -2.61 5.53 -23.13
CA PHE A 39 -3.06 4.38 -22.35
C PHE A 39 -4.58 4.22 -22.43
N LYS A 40 -5.04 3.06 -22.93
CA LYS A 40 -6.47 2.74 -23.15
C LYS A 40 -7.40 2.92 -21.94
N LYS A 41 -6.85 2.93 -20.72
CA LYS A 41 -7.61 3.04 -19.47
C LYS A 41 -7.97 4.48 -19.06
N ALA A 42 -7.51 5.50 -19.80
CA ALA A 42 -7.70 6.92 -19.46
C ALA A 42 -9.16 7.28 -19.12
N ASN A 43 -10.12 6.92 -19.97
CA ASN A 43 -11.54 7.19 -19.74
C ASN A 43 -12.08 6.54 -18.46
N ARG A 44 -11.79 5.25 -18.26
CA ARG A 44 -12.20 4.53 -17.03
C ARG A 44 -11.56 5.15 -15.78
N VAL A 45 -10.32 5.64 -15.88
CA VAL A 45 -9.64 6.34 -14.78
C VAL A 45 -10.31 7.69 -14.53
N ARG A 46 -10.66 8.46 -15.56
CA ARG A 46 -11.38 9.73 -15.44
C ARG A 46 -12.70 9.57 -14.70
N ASP A 47 -13.41 8.47 -14.96
CA ASP A 47 -14.70 8.18 -14.32
C ASP A 47 -14.61 7.61 -12.90
N CYS A 48 -13.41 7.28 -12.45
CA CYS A 48 -13.18 6.68 -11.14
C CYS A 48 -13.75 7.56 -10.03
N GLY A 49 -14.63 6.98 -9.21
CA GLY A 49 -15.20 7.67 -8.05
C GLY A 49 -16.14 8.82 -8.39
N ASN A 50 -16.60 8.99 -9.64
CA ASN A 50 -17.50 10.10 -10.03
C ASN A 50 -18.79 10.18 -9.19
N VAL A 51 -19.25 9.04 -8.66
CA VAL A 51 -20.42 8.95 -7.80
C VAL A 51 -20.02 8.24 -6.51
N LEU A 52 -20.32 8.88 -5.38
CA LEU A 52 -20.11 8.38 -4.03
C LEU A 52 -21.46 8.27 -3.33
N LYS A 53 -21.89 7.05 -3.03
CA LYS A 53 -23.07 6.82 -2.18
C LYS A 53 -22.62 6.46 -0.80
N PHE A 54 -23.20 7.11 0.20
CA PHE A 54 -22.94 6.87 1.60
C PHE A 54 -24.21 6.41 2.30
N ALA A 55 -24.06 5.43 3.19
CA ALA A 55 -25.05 5.10 4.20
C ALA A 55 -24.85 6.02 5.40
N LYS A 56 -25.90 6.75 5.80
CA LYS A 56 -25.93 7.47 7.07
C LYS A 56 -26.32 6.48 8.18
N THR A 57 -25.46 6.38 9.17
CA THR A 57 -25.62 5.57 10.37
C THR A 57 -25.64 6.47 11.60
N VAL A 58 -26.06 5.96 12.76
CA VAL A 58 -25.99 6.68 14.04
C VAL A 58 -24.58 7.17 14.36
N ASP A 59 -23.57 6.42 13.94
CA ASP A 59 -22.18 6.74 14.21
C ASP A 59 -21.55 7.65 13.13
N GLY A 60 -22.27 8.00 12.06
CA GLY A 60 -21.78 8.85 10.96
C GLY A 60 -22.00 8.26 9.57
N MET A 61 -21.28 8.76 8.57
CA MET A 61 -21.39 8.30 7.17
C MET A 61 -20.37 7.20 6.85
N LYS A 62 -20.83 6.13 6.19
CA LYS A 62 -19.99 5.06 5.64
C LYS A 62 -20.16 5.00 4.13
N LEU A 63 -19.04 4.95 3.40
CA LEU A 63 -19.09 4.74 1.94
C LEU A 63 -19.78 3.40 1.68
N TYR A 64 -20.88 3.45 0.94
CA TYR A 64 -21.74 2.31 0.64
C TYR A 64 -21.50 1.78 -0.77
N GLN A 65 -21.41 2.68 -1.75
CA GLN A 65 -21.22 2.30 -3.14
C GLN A 65 -20.43 3.38 -3.91
N THR A 66 -19.51 2.93 -4.73
CA THR A 66 -18.84 3.73 -5.75
C THR A 66 -18.21 2.81 -6.80
N TRP A 67 -17.73 3.38 -7.90
CA TRP A 67 -17.09 2.64 -8.99
C TRP A 67 -15.64 3.07 -9.12
N PHE A 68 -14.73 2.17 -8.75
CA PHE A 68 -13.30 2.39 -8.85
C PHE A 68 -12.75 1.84 -10.18
N CYS A 69 -11.71 2.48 -10.73
CA CYS A 69 -11.08 2.02 -11.97
C CYS A 69 -10.04 0.90 -11.77
N HIS A 70 -9.68 0.63 -10.52
CA HIS A 70 -8.66 -0.32 -10.07
C HIS A 70 -7.25 -0.11 -10.67
N SER A 71 -7.01 1.03 -11.33
CA SER A 71 -5.67 1.37 -11.82
C SER A 71 -4.70 1.55 -10.65
N ARG A 72 -3.50 0.96 -10.76
CA ARG A 72 -2.49 0.96 -9.69
C ARG A 72 -2.08 2.37 -9.24
N LEU A 73 -1.90 3.26 -10.20
CA LEU A 73 -1.50 4.65 -9.97
C LEU A 73 -2.68 5.63 -9.96
N CYS A 74 -3.93 5.15 -9.96
CA CYS A 74 -5.06 6.06 -9.75
C CYS A 74 -5.04 6.57 -8.30
N PRO A 75 -4.97 7.88 -8.03
CA PRO A 75 -4.88 8.43 -6.67
C PRO A 75 -6.03 7.97 -5.75
N LEU A 76 -7.27 7.93 -6.25
CA LEU A 76 -8.42 7.38 -5.52
C LEU A 76 -8.27 5.89 -5.19
N CYS A 77 -7.98 5.05 -6.20
CA CYS A 77 -7.87 3.61 -6.00
C CYS A 77 -6.67 3.23 -5.13
N SER A 78 -5.54 3.88 -5.37
CA SER A 78 -4.31 3.74 -4.60
C SER A 78 -4.62 4.07 -3.14
N TRP A 79 -5.17 5.28 -2.86
CA TRP A 79 -5.58 5.74 -1.53
C TRP A 79 -6.42 4.71 -0.78
N ARG A 80 -7.51 4.25 -1.41
CA ARG A 80 -8.41 3.26 -0.81
C ARG A 80 -7.72 1.92 -0.57
N ARG A 81 -6.83 1.50 -1.48
CA ARG A 81 -6.06 0.26 -1.36
C ARG A 81 -5.10 0.28 -0.18
N SER A 82 -4.43 1.40 0.13
CA SER A 82 -3.58 1.44 1.33
C SER A 82 -4.38 1.33 2.62
N LEU A 83 -5.56 2.00 2.68
CA LEU A 83 -6.42 1.92 3.86
C LEU A 83 -6.88 0.48 4.11
N LYS A 84 -7.33 -0.19 3.04
CA LYS A 84 -7.66 -1.61 3.04
C LYS A 84 -6.49 -2.48 3.49
N ASN A 85 -5.34 -2.35 2.82
CA ASN A 85 -4.15 -3.13 3.13
C ASN A 85 -3.71 -2.95 4.59
N SER A 86 -3.82 -1.72 5.11
CA SER A 86 -3.47 -1.41 6.48
C SER A 86 -4.41 -2.10 7.47
N TYR A 87 -5.72 -2.07 7.19
CA TYR A 87 -6.73 -2.75 7.99
C TYR A 87 -6.56 -4.28 7.96
N GLU A 88 -6.44 -4.87 6.77
CA GLU A 88 -6.27 -6.32 6.60
C GLU A 88 -4.99 -6.80 7.28
N LEU A 89 -3.87 -6.07 7.13
CA LEU A 89 -2.63 -6.42 7.78
C LEU A 89 -2.73 -6.36 9.31
N GLN A 90 -3.44 -5.38 9.86
CA GLN A 90 -3.71 -5.34 11.31
C GLN A 90 -4.45 -6.60 11.77
N LYS A 91 -5.51 -7.01 11.06
CA LYS A 91 -6.25 -8.25 11.38
C LYS A 91 -5.41 -9.51 11.27
N ILE A 92 -4.55 -9.58 10.25
CA ILE A 92 -3.61 -10.70 10.09
C ILE A 92 -2.64 -10.75 11.26
N LEU A 93 -2.11 -9.60 11.71
CA LEU A 93 -1.16 -9.52 12.81
C LEU A 93 -1.82 -9.81 14.17
N ASP A 94 -3.06 -9.36 14.39
CA ASP A 94 -3.84 -9.69 15.58
C ASP A 94 -4.02 -11.21 15.72
N GLU A 95 -4.45 -11.87 14.64
CA GLU A 95 -4.60 -13.33 14.61
C GLU A 95 -3.26 -14.06 14.73
N ALA A 96 -2.19 -13.53 14.13
CA ALA A 96 -0.84 -14.09 14.27
C ALA A 96 -0.34 -14.02 15.72
N ASN A 97 -0.60 -12.90 16.41
CA ASN A 97 -0.28 -12.73 17.83
C ASN A 97 -1.11 -13.66 18.72
N ARG A 98 -2.36 -13.96 18.36
CA ARG A 98 -3.18 -14.94 19.07
C ARG A 98 -2.61 -16.35 18.91
N LYS A 99 -2.19 -16.73 17.69
CA LYS A 99 -1.62 -18.06 17.39
C LYS A 99 -0.22 -18.26 17.94
N VAL A 100 0.64 -17.24 17.90
CA VAL A 100 2.02 -17.31 18.39
C VAL A 100 2.35 -16.09 19.26
N PRO A 101 1.86 -16.05 20.52
CA PRO A 101 1.98 -14.87 21.38
C PRO A 101 3.41 -14.43 21.71
N LYS A 102 4.36 -15.37 21.64
CA LYS A 102 5.78 -15.10 21.92
C LYS A 102 6.58 -14.70 20.66
N ALA A 103 5.95 -14.61 19.49
CA ALA A 103 6.65 -14.20 18.28
C ALA A 103 7.24 -12.79 18.45
N ILE A 104 8.39 -12.57 17.83
CA ILE A 104 9.00 -11.25 17.75
C ILE A 104 8.86 -10.73 16.33
N TYR A 105 8.81 -9.41 16.17
CA TYR A 105 8.72 -8.77 14.87
C TYR A 105 9.97 -7.97 14.58
N LEU A 106 10.50 -8.12 13.36
CA LEU A 106 11.58 -7.30 12.84
C LEU A 106 11.05 -6.52 11.63
N PHE A 107 11.50 -5.27 11.51
CA PHE A 107 11.30 -4.46 10.32
C PHE A 107 12.60 -4.43 9.55
N LEU A 108 12.58 -4.91 8.30
CA LEU A 108 13.71 -4.93 7.40
C LEU A 108 13.40 -4.04 6.19
N THR A 109 14.25 -3.05 5.96
CA THR A 109 14.27 -2.24 4.74
C THR A 109 15.47 -2.66 3.90
N LEU A 110 15.20 -3.01 2.64
CA LEU A 110 16.22 -3.34 1.64
C LEU A 110 16.21 -2.28 0.56
N THR A 111 17.36 -1.63 0.38
CA THR A 111 17.56 -0.56 -0.58
C THR A 111 18.61 -0.95 -1.62
N GLU A 112 18.48 -0.45 -2.84
CA GLU A 112 19.38 -0.69 -3.96
C GLU A 112 19.72 0.61 -4.67
N GLU A 113 20.67 0.54 -5.60
CA GLU A 113 20.93 1.65 -6.53
C GLU A 113 19.69 1.93 -7.38
N ASN A 114 19.58 3.19 -7.81
CA ASN A 114 18.42 3.63 -8.58
C ASN A 114 18.36 2.90 -9.92
N SER A 115 17.16 2.50 -10.32
CA SER A 115 16.90 2.06 -11.69
C SER A 115 16.88 3.25 -12.64
N GLN A 116 17.44 3.07 -13.84
CA GLN A 116 17.23 3.99 -14.95
C GLN A 116 15.85 3.75 -15.59
N ILE A 117 15.42 4.67 -16.46
CA ILE A 117 14.27 4.44 -17.35
C ILE A 117 14.52 3.16 -18.17
N GLY A 118 13.50 2.32 -18.32
CA GLY A 118 13.58 1.03 -19.01
C GLY A 118 13.94 -0.15 -18.10
N ASP A 119 14.74 0.06 -17.05
CA ASP A 119 15.28 -1.03 -16.22
C ASP A 119 14.39 -1.38 -15.02
N LEU A 120 13.53 -0.44 -14.59
CA LEU A 120 12.78 -0.55 -13.34
C LEU A 120 11.92 -1.82 -13.28
N LYS A 121 11.27 -2.22 -14.38
CA LYS A 121 10.45 -3.44 -14.43
C LYS A 121 11.27 -4.68 -14.11
N GLU A 122 12.43 -4.80 -14.75
CA GLU A 122 13.30 -5.96 -14.62
C GLU A 122 13.94 -5.98 -13.24
N ASN A 123 14.38 -4.83 -12.74
CA ASN A 123 14.89 -4.67 -11.39
C ASN A 123 13.84 -5.07 -10.35
N LEU A 124 12.60 -4.57 -10.42
CA LEU A 124 11.52 -4.97 -9.52
C LEU A 124 11.24 -6.47 -9.58
N ARG A 125 11.26 -7.10 -10.76
CA ARG A 125 11.09 -8.55 -10.91
C ARG A 125 12.24 -9.33 -10.27
N SER A 126 13.48 -8.91 -10.55
CA SER A 126 14.69 -9.51 -9.99
C SER A 126 14.74 -9.38 -8.46
N MET A 127 14.40 -8.20 -7.94
CA MET A 127 14.30 -7.92 -6.51
C MET A 127 13.29 -8.85 -5.84
N ASN A 128 12.09 -9.00 -6.42
CA ASN A 128 11.07 -9.94 -5.95
C ASN A 128 11.54 -11.40 -5.93
N SER A 129 12.27 -11.83 -6.97
CA SER A 129 12.84 -13.18 -7.03
C SER A 129 13.87 -13.40 -5.92
N SER A 130 14.64 -12.36 -5.60
CA SER A 130 15.71 -12.38 -4.61
C SER A 130 15.18 -12.41 -3.19
N ILE A 131 14.04 -11.78 -2.91
CA ILE A 131 13.35 -11.93 -1.62
C ILE A 131 12.99 -13.39 -1.38
N ARG A 132 12.45 -14.08 -2.39
CA ARG A 132 12.11 -15.51 -2.23
C ARG A 132 13.35 -16.32 -1.88
N ARG A 133 14.49 -16.05 -2.53
CA ARG A 133 15.78 -16.67 -2.19
C ARG A 133 16.23 -16.34 -0.76
N LEU A 134 16.19 -15.06 -0.37
CA LEU A 134 16.57 -14.59 0.96
C LEU A 134 15.80 -15.32 2.07
N MET A 135 14.48 -15.44 1.91
CA MET A 135 13.63 -16.11 2.90
C MET A 135 13.84 -17.62 2.97
N GLN A 136 14.44 -18.24 1.94
CA GLN A 136 14.76 -19.67 1.88
C GLN A 136 16.13 -20.02 2.47
N TYR A 137 17.04 -19.05 2.63
CA TYR A 137 18.34 -19.32 3.21
C TYR A 137 18.21 -19.92 4.62
N LYS A 138 18.92 -21.03 4.87
CA LYS A 138 18.83 -21.82 6.11
C LYS A 138 18.93 -20.96 7.38
N LYS A 139 19.82 -19.96 7.40
CA LYS A 139 19.95 -19.05 8.57
C LYS A 139 18.70 -18.19 8.80
N VAL A 140 18.00 -17.78 7.73
CA VAL A 140 16.76 -17.00 7.81
C VAL A 140 15.58 -17.93 8.12
N SER A 141 15.38 -18.98 7.32
CA SER A 141 14.22 -19.86 7.40
C SER A 141 14.14 -20.65 8.71
N LYS A 142 15.27 -20.91 9.40
CA LYS A 142 15.29 -21.60 10.71
C LYS A 142 14.40 -20.92 11.76
N HIS A 143 14.34 -19.59 11.76
CA HIS A 143 13.59 -18.80 12.74
C HIS A 143 12.40 -18.02 12.16
N LEU A 144 12.27 -17.94 10.83
CA LEU A 144 11.16 -17.26 10.17
C LEU A 144 9.85 -18.04 10.35
N ILE A 145 8.85 -17.41 10.94
CA ILE A 145 7.48 -17.94 11.06
C ILE A 145 6.63 -17.48 9.87
N GLY A 146 6.80 -16.22 9.48
CA GLY A 146 6.09 -15.64 8.34
C GLY A 146 6.58 -14.23 8.05
N TYR A 147 6.16 -13.67 6.92
CA TYR A 147 6.51 -12.32 6.54
C TYR A 147 5.44 -11.69 5.64
N VAL A 148 5.42 -10.37 5.61
CA VAL A 148 4.78 -9.58 4.58
C VAL A 148 5.79 -8.59 4.01
N ARG A 149 5.76 -8.39 2.70
CA ARG A 149 6.65 -7.45 2.01
C ARG A 149 5.89 -6.53 1.08
N SER A 150 6.35 -5.29 1.01
CA SER A 150 5.92 -4.26 0.08
C SER A 150 7.11 -3.68 -0.66
N SER A 151 6.89 -3.28 -1.90
CA SER A 151 7.83 -2.45 -2.66
C SER A 151 7.33 -1.01 -2.67
N GLU A 152 8.24 -0.08 -2.46
CA GLU A 152 8.03 1.36 -2.60
C GLU A 152 9.05 1.89 -3.62
N ILE A 153 8.66 2.92 -4.37
CA ILE A 153 9.49 3.57 -5.37
C ILE A 153 9.40 5.06 -5.12
N THR A 154 10.56 5.69 -4.94
CA THR A 154 10.69 7.14 -4.92
C THR A 154 11.32 7.59 -6.25
N VAL A 155 10.91 8.72 -6.79
CA VAL A 155 11.41 9.23 -8.07
C VAL A 155 12.43 10.33 -7.84
N ASN A 156 13.63 10.20 -8.42
CA ASN A 156 14.58 11.29 -8.57
C ASN A 156 14.33 11.98 -9.92
N ARG A 157 13.88 13.24 -9.86
CA ARG A 157 13.48 14.02 -11.03
C ARG A 157 14.63 14.71 -11.75
N GLU A 158 15.77 14.90 -11.08
CA GLU A 158 16.92 15.59 -11.68
C GLU A 158 17.54 14.78 -12.82
N ASN A 159 17.51 13.45 -12.70
CA ASN A 159 18.10 12.53 -13.66
C ASN A 159 17.14 11.40 -14.09
N TYR A 160 15.85 11.51 -13.77
CA TYR A 160 14.81 10.51 -14.09
C TYR A 160 15.15 9.08 -13.64
N THR A 161 15.71 8.94 -12.44
CA THR A 161 16.01 7.64 -11.85
C THR A 161 15.00 7.26 -10.76
N PHE A 162 14.83 5.96 -10.55
CA PHE A 162 13.80 5.40 -9.69
C PHE A 162 14.47 4.65 -8.55
N HIS A 163 14.26 5.10 -7.33
CA HIS A 163 14.79 4.44 -6.15
C HIS A 163 13.78 3.41 -5.64
N GLN A 164 13.95 2.16 -6.06
CA GLN A 164 13.16 1.03 -5.55
C GLN A 164 13.72 0.52 -4.22
N HIS A 165 12.86 0.41 -3.21
CA HIS A 165 13.19 -0.24 -1.96
C HIS A 165 12.05 -1.14 -1.49
N MET A 166 12.36 -2.05 -0.57
CA MET A 166 11.38 -2.97 0.00
C MET A 166 11.31 -2.87 1.51
N HIS A 167 10.09 -2.77 2.02
CA HIS A 167 9.78 -2.91 3.43
C HIS A 167 9.23 -4.30 3.71
N ILE A 168 9.81 -4.96 4.71
CA ILE A 168 9.50 -6.33 5.09
C ILE A 168 9.25 -6.37 6.59
N LEU A 169 8.05 -6.82 6.95
CA LEU A 169 7.74 -7.17 8.33
C LEU A 169 7.96 -8.67 8.49
N LEU A 170 8.96 -9.04 9.28
CA LEU A 170 9.34 -10.42 9.59
C LEU A 170 8.74 -10.81 10.93
N MET A 171 8.04 -11.95 10.97
CA MET A 171 7.60 -12.61 12.19
C MET A 171 8.56 -13.76 12.48
N MET A 172 9.28 -13.67 13.60
CA MET A 172 10.35 -14.61 13.96
C MET A 172 10.05 -15.34 15.27
N LYS A 173 10.65 -16.52 15.46
CA LYS A 173 10.63 -17.26 16.73
C LYS A 173 11.23 -16.43 17.86
N SER A 174 10.70 -16.57 19.07
CA SER A 174 11.19 -15.90 20.29
C SER A 174 12.68 -16.15 20.56
N SER A 175 13.18 -17.33 20.18
CA SER A 175 14.56 -17.75 20.39
C SER A 175 15.58 -17.12 19.44
N TYR A 176 15.15 -16.36 18.42
CA TYR A 176 16.02 -15.84 17.36
C TYR A 176 17.25 -15.09 17.89
N PHE A 177 17.08 -14.15 18.82
CA PHE A 177 18.18 -13.34 19.37
C PHE A 177 19.17 -14.12 20.25
N ASN A 178 18.76 -15.28 20.77
CA ASN A 178 19.58 -16.12 21.65
C ASN A 178 20.11 -17.36 20.92
N SER A 179 20.06 -17.36 19.59
CA SER A 179 20.45 -18.50 18.76
C SER A 179 21.80 -18.27 18.07
N ASP A 180 22.48 -19.37 17.77
CA ASP A 180 23.65 -19.43 16.86
C ASP A 180 23.37 -18.90 15.45
N SER A 181 22.09 -18.74 15.10
CA SER A 181 21.61 -18.35 13.78
C SER A 181 21.07 -16.92 13.76
N TYR A 182 21.30 -16.15 14.83
CA TYR A 182 21.07 -14.73 14.85
C TYR A 182 21.86 -14.04 13.73
N LEU A 183 21.23 -13.10 13.03
CA LEU A 183 21.83 -12.33 11.95
C LEU A 183 21.94 -10.86 12.38
N THR A 184 23.17 -10.35 12.36
CA THR A 184 23.46 -8.91 12.52
C THR A 184 23.04 -8.14 11.26
N ASN A 185 23.04 -6.79 11.33
CA ASN A 185 22.78 -5.96 10.15
C ASN A 185 23.73 -6.32 8.99
N MET A 186 25.02 -6.50 9.26
CA MET A 186 25.99 -6.92 8.24
C MET A 186 25.69 -8.32 7.67
N ASP A 187 25.21 -9.26 8.48
CA ASP A 187 24.85 -10.58 7.97
C ASP A 187 23.65 -10.49 7.01
N TRP A 188 22.65 -9.67 7.35
CA TRP A 188 21.52 -9.40 6.45
C TRP A 188 21.96 -8.74 5.15
N ALA A 189 22.88 -7.77 5.19
CA ALA A 189 23.45 -7.13 4.00
C ALA A 189 24.17 -8.14 3.10
N LYS A 190 25.03 -8.99 3.67
CA LYS A 190 25.72 -10.08 2.95
C LYS A 190 24.75 -11.08 2.33
N LEU A 191 23.72 -11.50 3.07
CA LEU A 191 22.69 -12.40 2.54
C LEU A 191 21.88 -11.72 1.43
N TRP A 192 21.57 -10.44 1.57
CA TRP A 192 20.87 -9.68 0.53
C TRP A 192 21.70 -9.53 -0.73
N LYS A 193 22.96 -9.09 -0.61
CA LYS A 193 23.96 -9.04 -1.68
C LYS A 193 24.02 -10.37 -2.43
N LYS A 194 24.15 -11.48 -1.69
CA LYS A 194 24.16 -12.84 -2.26
C LYS A 194 22.84 -13.19 -2.96
N ALA A 195 21.70 -12.89 -2.34
CA ALA A 195 20.38 -13.18 -2.92
C ALA A 195 20.12 -12.37 -4.19
N ARG A 196 20.61 -11.14 -4.25
CA ARG A 196 20.49 -10.23 -5.39
C ARG A 196 21.56 -10.38 -6.44
N LYS A 197 22.69 -11.02 -6.11
CA LYS A 197 23.89 -11.10 -6.95
C LYS A 197 24.46 -9.72 -7.26
N LEU A 198 24.53 -8.84 -6.25
CA LEU A 198 25.14 -7.52 -6.39
C LEU A 198 26.65 -7.63 -6.29
N ASP A 199 27.35 -6.80 -7.04
CA ASP A 199 28.80 -6.58 -6.95
C ASP A 199 29.15 -5.56 -5.87
N TYR A 200 28.27 -4.60 -5.58
CA TYR A 200 28.39 -3.64 -4.47
C TYR A 200 27.77 -4.14 -3.15
N GLU A 201 28.07 -3.45 -2.04
CA GLU A 201 27.45 -3.73 -0.73
C GLU A 201 26.15 -2.91 -0.57
N PRO A 202 24.97 -3.55 -0.45
CA PRO A 202 23.71 -2.83 -0.38
C PRO A 202 23.47 -2.20 0.99
N ILE A 203 22.74 -1.09 1.01
CA ILE A 203 22.27 -0.46 2.25
C ILE A 203 21.02 -1.20 2.73
N ILE A 204 21.07 -1.70 3.96
CA ILE A 204 19.93 -2.33 4.62
C ILE A 204 19.74 -1.75 6.02
N ASN A 205 18.50 -1.72 6.48
CA ASN A 205 18.18 -1.38 7.86
C ASN A 205 17.29 -2.47 8.45
N ILE A 206 17.72 -3.07 9.57
CA ILE A 206 16.92 -4.04 10.31
C ILE A 206 16.77 -3.64 11.76
N GLN A 207 15.53 -3.65 12.24
CA GLN A 207 15.21 -3.21 13.60
C GLN A 207 14.17 -4.13 14.25
N LYS A 208 14.35 -4.42 15.54
CA LYS A 208 13.34 -5.10 16.35
C LYS A 208 12.19 -4.14 16.63
N ILE A 209 10.96 -4.53 16.30
CA ILE A 209 9.78 -3.76 16.68
C ILE A 209 9.50 -4.04 18.16
N ARG A 210 9.65 -3.01 18.99
CA ARG A 210 9.37 -3.09 20.43
C ARG A 210 7.88 -2.92 20.66
N ALA A 211 7.21 -3.96 21.13
CA ALA A 211 5.88 -3.81 21.71
C ALA A 211 6.03 -3.06 23.05
N LYS A 212 5.60 -1.79 23.14
CA LYS A 212 5.44 -1.17 24.47
C LYS A 212 4.31 -1.92 25.20
N SER A 213 4.59 -2.33 26.43
CA SER A 213 3.58 -2.90 27.33
C SER A 213 2.77 -1.78 28.00
N ARG A 214 1.54 -2.13 28.41
CA ARG A 214 0.48 -1.37 29.11
C ARG A 214 -0.63 -0.71 28.28
N HIS A 215 -0.42 -0.29 27.03
CA HIS A 215 -1.50 0.09 26.09
C HIS A 215 -1.12 -0.28 24.63
N GLY A 216 -0.85 -1.57 24.42
CA GLY A 216 -0.11 -2.12 23.29
C GLY A 216 -0.67 -1.88 21.88
N GLN A 217 0.17 -2.19 20.89
CA GLN A 217 -0.02 -2.18 19.43
C GLN A 217 0.53 -0.99 18.62
N SER A 218 0.86 0.18 19.20
CA SER A 218 1.19 1.37 18.39
C SER A 218 2.38 1.20 17.43
N ALA A 219 3.49 0.59 17.88
CA ALA A 219 4.69 0.41 17.05
C ALA A 219 4.50 -0.64 15.94
N LEU A 220 3.86 -1.78 16.25
CA LEU A 220 3.56 -2.80 15.25
C LEU A 220 2.52 -2.30 14.25
N ILE A 221 1.51 -1.56 14.69
CA ILE A 221 0.56 -0.87 13.81
C ILE A 221 1.28 0.16 12.94
N SER A 222 2.23 0.92 13.48
CA SER A 222 3.03 1.88 12.70
C SER A 222 3.83 1.18 11.61
N SER A 223 4.53 0.09 11.94
CA SER A 223 5.25 -0.73 10.96
C SER A 223 4.32 -1.40 9.94
N ALA A 224 3.13 -1.85 10.37
CA ALA A 224 2.12 -2.38 9.47
C ALA A 224 1.61 -1.30 8.50
N LYS A 225 1.37 -0.08 9.01
CA LYS A 225 1.00 1.09 8.20
C LYS A 225 2.08 1.37 7.16
N GLU A 226 3.35 1.36 7.55
CA GLU A 226 4.49 1.54 6.64
C GLU A 226 4.47 0.52 5.50
N VAL A 227 4.38 -0.78 5.81
CA VAL A 227 4.32 -1.84 4.78
C VAL A 227 3.06 -1.76 3.92
N SER A 228 1.96 -1.24 4.46
CA SER A 228 0.68 -1.15 3.73
C SER A 228 0.52 0.10 2.86
N LYS A 229 1.52 1.01 2.84
CA LYS A 229 1.49 2.23 2.01
C LYS A 229 1.42 1.92 0.52
N TYR A 230 1.16 2.97 -0.26
CA TYR A 230 1.22 2.91 -1.73
C TYR A 230 2.61 2.54 -2.20
N GLN A 231 2.67 1.96 -3.39
CA GLN A 231 3.94 1.64 -4.06
C GLN A 231 4.64 2.90 -4.57
N VAL A 232 3.89 3.94 -4.94
CA VAL A 232 4.40 5.26 -5.38
C VAL A 232 3.43 6.32 -4.88
N LYS A 233 3.94 7.47 -4.41
CA LYS A 233 3.07 8.59 -4.03
C LYS A 233 2.64 9.35 -5.28
N ASP A 234 1.42 9.86 -5.29
CA ASP A 234 0.92 10.71 -6.39
C ASP A 234 1.76 11.96 -6.59
N SER A 235 2.24 12.58 -5.52
CA SER A 235 3.18 13.70 -5.58
C SER A 235 4.48 13.39 -6.34
N ASP A 236 4.84 12.12 -6.50
CA ASP A 236 6.07 11.73 -7.20
C ASP A 236 5.87 11.70 -8.73
N TYR A 237 4.63 11.65 -9.24
CA TYR A 237 4.31 11.62 -10.68
C TYR A 237 3.21 12.62 -11.12
N ILE A 238 2.74 13.48 -10.21
CA ILE A 238 1.80 14.57 -10.48
C ILE A 238 2.33 15.83 -9.78
N THR A 239 2.84 16.76 -10.57
CA THR A 239 3.46 18.01 -10.12
C THR A 239 3.08 19.17 -11.07
N ASN A 240 3.79 20.30 -10.93
CA ASN A 240 3.63 21.43 -11.84
C ASN A 240 4.50 21.29 -13.11
N ASN A 241 5.30 20.23 -13.25
CA ASN A 241 6.13 19.97 -14.43
C ASN A 241 5.55 18.80 -15.25
N LYS A 242 4.62 19.12 -16.16
CA LYS A 242 3.91 18.14 -16.99
C LYS A 242 4.84 17.29 -17.85
N GLU A 243 5.90 17.87 -18.43
CA GLU A 243 6.83 17.12 -19.29
C GLU A 243 7.56 16.04 -18.50
N SER A 244 8.09 16.41 -17.33
CA SER A 244 8.74 15.49 -16.40
C SER A 244 7.77 14.42 -15.90
N ASP A 245 6.54 14.80 -15.56
CA ASP A 245 5.50 13.88 -15.08
C ASP A 245 5.13 12.82 -16.14
N LEU A 246 5.02 13.21 -17.41
CA LEU A 246 4.70 12.27 -18.50
C LEU A 246 5.79 11.20 -18.66
N ILE A 247 7.07 11.58 -18.59
CA ILE A 247 8.21 10.65 -18.67
C ILE A 247 8.17 9.66 -17.50
N ILE A 248 8.02 10.18 -16.28
CA ILE A 248 7.99 9.39 -15.05
C ILE A 248 6.79 8.43 -15.06
N LEU A 249 5.61 8.94 -15.43
CA LEU A 249 4.39 8.17 -15.41
C LEU A 249 4.41 7.02 -16.43
N ASP A 250 4.93 7.26 -17.63
CA ASP A 250 5.06 6.22 -18.66
C ASP A 250 5.93 5.04 -18.18
N GLU A 251 7.07 5.35 -17.57
CA GLU A 251 7.96 4.34 -16.97
C GLU A 251 7.25 3.58 -15.84
N LEU A 252 6.62 4.29 -14.90
CA LEU A 252 5.90 3.66 -13.78
C LEU A 252 4.75 2.76 -14.26
N GLU A 253 3.98 3.19 -15.27
CA GLU A 253 2.89 2.40 -15.84
C GLU A 253 3.37 1.08 -16.45
N LYS A 254 4.45 1.14 -17.24
CA LYS A 254 5.06 -0.03 -17.88
C LYS A 254 5.67 -0.97 -16.85
N SER A 255 6.35 -0.42 -15.85
CA SER A 255 7.10 -1.16 -14.85
C SER A 255 6.25 -1.81 -13.77
N LEU A 256 5.15 -1.17 -13.38
CA LEU A 256 4.25 -1.72 -12.36
C LEU A 256 3.22 -2.71 -12.90
N GLN A 257 3.06 -2.80 -14.22
CA GLN A 257 2.13 -3.73 -14.86
C GLN A 257 2.41 -5.19 -14.44
N GLY A 258 1.38 -5.83 -13.87
CA GLY A 258 1.48 -7.23 -13.41
C GLY A 258 2.29 -7.44 -12.12
N SER A 259 2.77 -6.36 -11.49
CA SER A 259 3.49 -6.45 -10.21
C SER A 259 2.52 -6.60 -9.04
N ARG A 260 2.91 -7.36 -8.01
CA ARG A 260 2.18 -7.45 -6.74
C ARG A 260 2.77 -6.49 -5.71
N GLN A 261 2.01 -5.49 -5.31
CA GLN A 261 2.38 -4.53 -4.26
C GLN A 261 2.70 -5.24 -2.95
N LEU A 262 1.77 -6.07 -2.45
CA LEU A 262 1.96 -6.86 -1.24
C LEU A 262 2.17 -8.34 -1.55
N SER A 263 3.02 -8.99 -0.77
CA SER A 263 3.17 -10.44 -0.80
C SER A 263 3.42 -10.96 0.60
N PHE A 264 2.82 -12.11 0.90
CA PHE A 264 2.88 -12.77 2.20
C PHE A 264 3.58 -14.12 2.07
N GLY A 265 4.23 -14.57 3.14
CA GLY A 265 4.81 -15.91 3.25
C GLY A 265 4.69 -16.48 4.67
N GLY A 266 4.80 -17.80 4.78
CA GLY A 266 4.63 -18.54 6.04
C GLY A 266 3.25 -18.34 6.66
N LEU A 267 3.20 -18.31 8.00
CA LEU A 267 1.94 -18.23 8.77
C LEU A 267 1.08 -17.02 8.39
N LEU A 268 1.68 -15.87 8.07
CA LEU A 268 0.93 -14.66 7.70
C LEU A 268 0.15 -14.84 6.38
N LYS A 269 0.68 -15.65 5.45
CA LYS A 269 -0.02 -16.00 4.20
C LYS A 269 -1.22 -16.90 4.48
N GLU A 270 -1.05 -17.90 5.35
CA GLU A 270 -2.12 -18.82 5.75
C GLU A 270 -3.26 -18.08 6.46
N ILE A 271 -2.92 -17.16 7.37
CA ILE A 271 -3.91 -16.33 8.06
C ILE A 271 -4.67 -15.45 7.06
N ARG A 272 -3.97 -14.79 6.12
CA ARG A 272 -4.62 -13.99 5.06
C ARG A 272 -5.63 -14.82 4.27
N HIS A 273 -5.25 -16.04 3.90
CA HIS A 273 -6.11 -16.96 3.17
C HIS A 273 -7.36 -17.33 3.97
N ASN A 274 -7.19 -17.70 5.25
CA ASN A 274 -8.28 -18.09 6.14
C ASN A 274 -9.25 -16.93 6.45
N LEU A 275 -8.76 -15.69 6.49
CA LEU A 275 -9.58 -14.49 6.61
C LEU A 275 -10.26 -14.08 5.30
N LEU A 276 -10.06 -14.84 4.21
CA LEU A 276 -10.64 -14.62 2.88
C LEU A 276 -10.26 -13.27 2.23
N PHE A 277 -9.21 -12.61 2.72
CA PHE A 277 -8.74 -11.34 2.14
C PHE A 277 -8.16 -11.51 0.72
N ASP A 278 -7.71 -12.73 0.39
CA ASP A 278 -7.33 -13.11 -0.98
C ASP A 278 -8.50 -12.98 -1.98
N LYS A 279 -9.75 -13.22 -1.53
CA LYS A 279 -10.94 -13.25 -2.40
C LYS A 279 -11.58 -11.87 -2.59
N LYS A 280 -11.26 -10.92 -1.71
CA LYS A 280 -11.81 -9.56 -1.71
C LYS A 280 -10.78 -8.53 -2.17
N GLU A 281 -9.80 -8.90 -2.99
CA GLU A 281 -8.66 -8.01 -3.31
C GLU A 281 -9.10 -6.69 -3.95
N ASP A 282 -10.15 -6.73 -4.79
CA ASP A 282 -10.68 -5.56 -5.49
C ASP A 282 -11.77 -4.79 -4.70
N ASP A 283 -12.15 -5.22 -3.50
CA ASP A 283 -13.11 -4.45 -2.68
C ASP A 283 -12.45 -3.22 -2.06
N LEU A 284 -12.52 -2.10 -2.76
CA LEU A 284 -12.01 -0.81 -2.27
C LEU A 284 -13.06 -0.02 -1.47
N ILE A 285 -14.24 -0.59 -1.18
CA ILE A 285 -15.32 0.05 -0.39
C ILE A 285 -15.16 -0.32 1.09
N ASN A 286 -14.93 -1.59 1.38
CA ASN A 286 -14.78 -2.09 2.75
C ASN A 286 -13.32 -2.02 3.20
N ILE A 287 -12.96 -0.91 3.84
CA ILE A 287 -11.58 -0.60 4.29
C ILE A 287 -11.42 -0.65 5.82
N GLY A 288 -12.35 -1.31 6.53
CA GLY A 288 -12.45 -1.29 7.99
C GLY A 288 -13.41 -2.36 8.53
N ASN A 289 -13.68 -2.34 9.83
CA ASN A 289 -14.59 -3.32 10.45
C ASN A 289 -16.00 -3.28 9.82
N ASP A 290 -16.48 -4.45 9.45
CA ASP A 290 -17.84 -4.71 8.97
C ASP A 290 -18.90 -4.76 10.09
N SER A 291 -18.49 -4.62 11.37
CA SER A 291 -19.37 -4.72 12.53
C SER A 291 -20.37 -3.57 12.69
N ASP A 292 -20.28 -2.53 11.88
CA ASP A 292 -21.30 -1.48 11.81
C ASP A 292 -22.41 -1.93 10.85
N SER A 293 -23.09 -3.02 11.20
CA SER A 293 -24.46 -3.28 10.75
C SER A 293 -25.42 -2.42 11.57
N SER A 294 -25.14 -1.13 11.66
CA SER A 294 -26.08 -0.15 12.20
C SER A 294 -27.18 0.05 11.16
N ASN A 295 -28.43 0.05 11.61
CA ASN A 295 -29.61 0.24 10.76
C ASN A 295 -29.39 1.41 9.80
N ILE A 296 -29.25 1.11 8.50
CA ILE A 296 -29.08 2.14 7.48
C ILE A 296 -30.32 3.03 7.51
N VAL A 297 -30.17 4.26 7.99
CA VAL A 297 -31.30 5.18 8.16
C VAL A 297 -31.66 5.84 6.83
N LYS A 298 -30.64 6.27 6.07
CA LYS A 298 -30.79 6.93 4.77
C LYS A 298 -29.52 6.73 3.94
N THR A 299 -29.67 6.57 2.63
CA THR A 299 -28.55 6.69 1.68
C THR A 299 -28.52 8.09 1.10
N VAL A 300 -27.33 8.71 1.08
CA VAL A 300 -27.09 10.00 0.41
C VAL A 300 -26.09 9.80 -0.71
N MET A 301 -26.26 10.54 -1.81
CA MET A 301 -25.39 10.43 -2.98
C MET A 301 -24.73 11.77 -3.25
N PHE A 302 -23.45 11.72 -3.58
CA PHE A 302 -22.66 12.86 -4.01
C PHE A 302 -22.06 12.54 -5.37
N LYS A 303 -22.17 13.48 -6.31
CA LYS A 303 -21.61 13.36 -7.65
C LYS A 303 -20.56 14.44 -7.87
N TRP A 304 -19.46 14.08 -8.53
CA TRP A 304 -18.45 15.04 -8.95
C TRP A 304 -19.05 16.07 -9.92
N ASN A 305 -18.94 17.35 -9.55
CA ASN A 305 -19.34 18.48 -10.36
C ASN A 305 -18.08 19.19 -10.88
N SER A 306 -17.81 19.05 -12.17
CA SER A 306 -16.63 19.64 -12.82
C SER A 306 -16.62 21.16 -12.79
N SER A 307 -17.79 21.82 -12.80
CA SER A 307 -17.88 23.29 -12.86
C SER A 307 -17.37 23.96 -11.58
N ILE A 308 -17.49 23.28 -10.44
CA ILE A 308 -16.97 23.76 -9.14
C ILE A 308 -15.82 22.93 -8.60
N SER A 309 -15.43 21.86 -9.30
CA SER A 309 -14.36 20.94 -8.91
C SER A 309 -14.56 20.36 -7.49
N ASP A 310 -15.77 19.88 -7.20
CA ASP A 310 -16.10 19.23 -5.93
C ASP A 310 -17.25 18.20 -6.04
N TYR A 311 -17.41 17.39 -5.00
CA TYR A 311 -18.53 16.47 -4.84
C TYR A 311 -19.75 17.19 -4.25
N VAL A 312 -20.83 17.22 -5.01
CA VAL A 312 -22.08 17.86 -4.62
C VAL A 312 -23.17 16.80 -4.46
N SER A 313 -23.97 16.97 -3.44
CA SER A 313 -25.20 16.22 -3.19
C SER A 313 -26.06 16.14 -4.45
N TRP A 314 -26.54 14.94 -4.73
CA TRP A 314 -27.34 14.62 -5.90
C TRP A 314 -28.53 13.78 -5.45
N GLU A 315 -29.73 14.30 -5.67
CA GLU A 315 -30.99 13.57 -5.45
C GLU A 315 -31.55 13.03 -6.77
#